data_AF-A0A7W0YN29-F1
#
_entry.id   AF-A0A7W0YN29-F1
#
_cell.length_a   1.000
_cell.length_b   1.000
_cell.length_c   1.000
_cell.angle_alpha   90.00
_cell.angle_beta   90.00
_cell.angle_gamma   90.00
#
_symmetry.space_group_name_H-M   'P 1'
#
loop_
_entity.id
_entity.type
_entity.pdbx_description
1 polymer ?
#
loop_
_entity_poly.entity_id
_entity_poly.type
_entity_poly.pdbx_seq_one_letter_code
_entity_poly.pdbx_strand_id
1 'polypeptide(L)'
;MRIWGWGLTMLAAVPWPARADAQQRPALIAVLPFENSGSYGQDKEVFEALELGLPAMLAGTLDRHPGIAVAERGRVSAALSAAGLGPRQRVDAATAAQVAKTLGARYTVTGSFADFYGKFRINARLVDAQSGKILKVVSNDDPKLQDRSQLAAILETVGQRITAAAGLPEAESESPPAIPTDAIADYSRGLLHESRGDRSRALDFYQRAVTAFPQFEAAEAGRRRVGGS
;
A
#
# COMPACT_ATOMS: atom_id res chain seq x y z
N MET A 1 52.85 -18.03 -65.83
CA MET A 1 53.28 -18.49 -64.49
C MET A 1 53.19 -17.33 -63.52
N ARG A 2 52.15 -17.28 -62.68
CA ARG A 2 52.10 -16.66 -61.34
C ARG A 2 50.69 -16.86 -60.78
N ILE A 3 50.64 -17.59 -59.67
CA ILE A 3 49.49 -18.03 -58.91
C ILE A 3 49.42 -17.10 -57.70
N TRP A 4 48.25 -16.59 -57.34
CA TRP A 4 47.90 -16.08 -56.00
C TRP A 4 46.44 -15.61 -56.07
N GLY A 5 45.53 -15.94 -55.18
CA GLY A 5 45.59 -16.52 -53.84
C GLY A 5 44.36 -15.96 -53.13
N TRP A 6 43.36 -16.81 -52.91
CA TRP A 6 42.06 -16.43 -52.38
C TRP A 6 42.18 -16.07 -50.89
N GLY A 7 41.67 -14.90 -50.51
CA GLY A 7 41.55 -14.50 -49.10
C GLY A 7 40.12 -14.06 -48.81
N LEU A 8 39.24 -15.02 -48.52
CA LEU A 8 37.89 -14.75 -48.04
C LEU A 8 37.97 -14.51 -46.51
N THR A 9 37.99 -13.26 -46.09
CA THR A 9 37.95 -12.90 -44.67
C THR A 9 36.51 -13.06 -44.17
N MET A 10 36.23 -14.13 -43.42
CA MET A 10 34.98 -14.24 -42.66
C MET A 10 35.00 -13.23 -41.51
N LEU A 11 34.17 -12.19 -41.62
CA LEU A 11 33.77 -11.37 -40.49
C LEU A 11 32.87 -12.22 -39.57
N ALA A 12 33.44 -12.70 -38.46
CA ALA A 12 32.65 -13.23 -37.37
C ALA A 12 31.83 -12.08 -36.76
N ALA A 13 30.51 -12.11 -36.96
CA ALA A 13 29.60 -11.21 -36.25
C ALA A 13 29.65 -11.56 -34.75
N VAL A 14 30.27 -10.68 -33.96
CA VAL A 14 30.23 -10.80 -32.50
C VAL A 14 28.79 -10.53 -32.07
N PRO A 15 28.07 -11.52 -31.49
CA PRO A 15 26.71 -11.28 -31.03
C PRO A 15 26.76 -10.25 -29.91
N TRP A 16 26.16 -9.09 -30.15
CA TRP A 16 25.91 -8.11 -29.11
C TRP A 16 25.06 -8.80 -28.04
N PRO A 17 25.48 -8.87 -26.76
CA PRO A 17 24.60 -9.35 -25.72
C PRO A 17 23.41 -8.39 -25.69
N ALA A 18 22.24 -8.87 -26.11
CA ALA A 18 20.99 -8.17 -25.84
C ALA A 18 20.99 -7.87 -24.34
N ARG A 19 21.07 -6.57 -23.99
CA ARG A 19 20.88 -6.14 -22.61
C ARG A 19 19.52 -6.64 -22.18
N ALA A 20 19.49 -7.74 -21.44
CA ALA A 20 18.34 -8.18 -20.67
C ALA A 20 18.21 -7.30 -19.42
N ASP A 21 18.26 -5.97 -19.61
CA ASP A 21 17.94 -4.97 -18.60
C ASP A 21 16.70 -4.23 -19.06
N ALA A 22 15.64 -4.98 -19.35
CA ALA A 22 14.31 -4.45 -19.06
C ALA A 22 14.17 -4.54 -17.54
N GLN A 23 14.80 -3.59 -16.84
CA GLN A 23 14.57 -3.37 -15.42
C GLN A 23 13.06 -3.18 -15.28
N GLN A 24 12.37 -4.25 -14.88
CA GLN A 24 10.91 -4.31 -14.90
C GLN A 24 10.44 -3.16 -14.02
N ARG A 25 9.83 -2.14 -14.63
CA ARG A 25 9.37 -0.96 -13.90
C ARG A 25 8.48 -1.45 -12.74
N PRO A 26 8.65 -0.92 -11.52
CA PRO A 26 7.84 -1.33 -10.39
C PRO A 26 6.35 -1.31 -10.73
N ALA A 27 5.62 -2.33 -10.29
CA ALA A 27 4.19 -2.38 -10.48
C ALA A 27 3.54 -1.31 -9.59
N LEU A 28 2.85 -0.34 -10.20
CA LEU A 28 2.10 0.66 -9.44
C LEU A 28 0.85 0.01 -8.83
N ILE A 29 0.71 0.09 -7.51
CA ILE A 29 -0.45 -0.39 -6.75
C ILE A 29 -1.18 0.80 -6.13
N ALA A 30 -2.49 0.88 -6.32
CA ALA A 30 -3.33 1.82 -5.58
C ALA A 30 -3.96 1.11 -4.36
N VAL A 31 -3.79 1.65 -3.15
CA VAL A 31 -4.45 1.13 -1.95
C VAL A 31 -5.58 2.08 -1.58
N LEU A 32 -6.81 1.59 -1.62
CA LEU A 32 -8.02 2.39 -1.38
C LEU A 32 -8.36 2.40 0.12
N PRO A 33 -9.18 3.36 0.59
CA PRO A 33 -9.75 3.33 1.92
C PRO A 33 -10.38 1.98 2.25
N PHE A 34 -10.18 1.50 3.47
CA PHE A 34 -10.77 0.26 3.94
C PHE A 34 -12.10 0.52 4.64
N GLU A 35 -13.00 -0.45 4.57
CA GLU A 35 -14.29 -0.34 5.25
C GLU A 35 -14.26 -0.98 6.63
N ASN A 36 -14.84 -0.31 7.63
CA ASN A 36 -15.19 -0.96 8.87
C ASN A 36 -16.44 -1.86 8.68
N SER A 37 -16.27 -3.18 8.77
CA SER A 37 -17.35 -4.17 8.61
C SER A 37 -18.06 -4.58 9.91
N GLY A 38 -17.89 -3.83 10.99
CA GLY A 38 -18.59 -4.05 12.26
C GLY A 38 -17.65 -4.21 13.44
N SER A 39 -17.11 -3.08 13.92
CA SER A 39 -16.13 -3.05 15.02
C SER A 39 -16.72 -2.57 16.35
N TYR A 40 -16.26 -3.14 17.46
CA TYR A 40 -16.71 -2.90 18.84
C TYR A 40 -15.54 -2.93 19.83
N GLY A 41 -15.70 -2.22 20.96
CA GLY A 41 -14.74 -2.22 22.05
C GLY A 41 -13.75 -1.04 22.06
N GLN A 42 -13.92 -0.07 21.17
CA GLN A 42 -13.25 1.24 21.20
C GLN A 42 -14.19 2.36 20.73
N ASP A 43 -13.73 3.60 20.86
CA ASP A 43 -14.44 4.77 20.35
C ASP A 43 -14.63 4.72 18.83
N LYS A 44 -15.79 5.16 18.36
CA LYS A 44 -16.13 5.17 16.92
C LYS A 44 -15.11 5.95 16.08
N GLU A 45 -14.55 7.03 16.63
CA GLU A 45 -13.52 7.83 15.96
C GLU A 45 -12.26 7.01 15.66
N VAL A 46 -11.90 6.06 16.52
CA VAL A 46 -10.73 5.20 16.27
C VAL A 46 -10.99 4.30 15.07
N PHE A 47 -12.16 3.67 14.99
CA PHE A 47 -12.48 2.83 13.84
C PHE A 47 -12.61 3.65 12.55
N GLU A 48 -13.24 4.83 12.61
CA GLU A 48 -13.27 5.75 11.47
C GLU A 48 -11.85 6.10 11.01
N ALA A 49 -10.96 6.42 11.94
CA ALA A 49 -9.58 6.76 11.62
C ALA A 49 -8.86 5.60 10.94
N LEU A 50 -9.09 4.36 11.38
CA LEU A 50 -8.48 3.16 10.81
C LEU A 50 -8.90 2.89 9.36
N GLU A 51 -10.05 3.40 8.89
CA GLU A 51 -10.46 3.33 7.48
C GLU A 51 -9.44 4.00 6.54
N LEU A 52 -8.74 5.04 7.03
CA LEU A 52 -7.66 5.73 6.30
C LEU A 52 -6.27 5.24 6.74
N GLY A 53 -6.11 4.92 8.02
CA GLY A 53 -4.83 4.54 8.61
C GLY A 53 -4.31 3.19 8.14
N LEU A 54 -5.13 2.14 8.19
CA LEU A 54 -4.73 0.80 7.77
C LEU A 54 -4.25 0.75 6.31
N PRO A 55 -4.98 1.31 5.32
CA PRO A 55 -4.49 1.32 3.95
C PRO A 55 -3.24 2.17 3.77
N ALA A 56 -3.07 3.26 4.52
CA ALA A 56 -1.83 4.05 4.48
C ALA A 56 -0.63 3.28 5.05
N MET A 57 -0.83 2.51 6.12
CA MET A 57 0.20 1.64 6.68
C MET A 57 0.55 0.50 5.72
N LEU A 58 -0.47 -0.12 5.14
CA LEU A 58 -0.30 -1.19 4.15
C LEU A 58 0.44 -0.67 2.90
N ALA A 59 0.10 0.53 2.44
CA ALA A 59 0.84 1.22 1.37
C ALA A 59 2.33 1.34 1.71
N GLY A 60 2.67 1.83 2.90
CA GLY A 60 4.08 1.92 3.33
C GLY A 60 4.77 0.55 3.42
N THR A 61 4.05 -0.50 3.84
CA THR A 61 4.59 -1.88 3.82
C THR A 61 4.87 -2.37 2.40
N LEU A 62 3.96 -2.12 1.45
CA LEU A 62 4.11 -2.55 0.06
C LEU A 62 5.22 -1.78 -0.67
N ASP A 63 5.37 -0.48 -0.41
CA ASP A 63 6.35 0.39 -1.07
C ASP A 63 7.82 0.04 -0.72
N ARG A 64 8.05 -0.73 0.34
CA ARG A 64 9.38 -1.27 0.69
C ARG A 64 9.88 -2.32 -0.30
N HIS A 65 8.99 -2.96 -1.05
CA HIS A 65 9.38 -3.99 -2.00
C HIS A 65 9.88 -3.33 -3.30
N PRO A 66 11.11 -3.62 -3.79
CA PRO A 66 11.70 -2.92 -4.94
C PRO A 66 10.93 -3.08 -6.26
N GLY A 67 10.12 -4.14 -6.36
CA GLY A 67 9.22 -4.37 -7.50
C GLY A 67 7.84 -3.68 -7.40
N ILE A 68 7.57 -2.92 -6.34
CA ILE A 68 6.30 -2.24 -6.10
C ILE A 68 6.55 -0.73 -6.02
N ALA A 69 5.65 0.04 -6.62
CA ALA A 69 5.47 1.46 -6.29
C ALA A 69 4.03 1.65 -5.81
N VAL A 70 3.79 2.55 -4.86
CA VAL A 70 2.43 2.81 -4.37
C VAL A 70 1.92 4.18 -4.82
N ALA A 71 0.65 4.23 -5.23
CA ALA A 71 0.01 5.49 -5.61
C ALA A 71 -0.17 6.38 -4.37
N GLU A 72 0.23 7.64 -4.50
CA GLU A 72 0.10 8.62 -3.42
C GLU A 72 -1.35 8.78 -2.95
N ARG A 73 -1.55 8.85 -1.63
CA ARG A 73 -2.89 9.00 -1.01
C ARG A 73 -3.69 10.15 -1.60
N GLY A 74 -3.07 11.31 -1.83
CA GLY A 74 -3.74 12.48 -2.41
C GLY A 74 -4.29 12.20 -3.82
N ARG A 75 -3.52 11.47 -4.65
CA ARG A 75 -3.95 11.04 -5.98
C ARG A 75 -5.09 10.03 -5.90
N VAL A 76 -5.00 9.06 -4.98
CA VAL A 76 -6.09 8.09 -4.74
C VAL A 76 -7.37 8.82 -4.33
N SER A 77 -7.29 9.76 -3.40
CA SER A 77 -8.43 10.59 -2.96
C SER A 77 -9.03 11.37 -4.13
N ALA A 78 -8.20 12.03 -4.95
CA ALA A 78 -8.67 12.79 -6.11
C ALA A 78 -9.35 11.89 -7.15
N ALA A 79 -8.81 10.70 -7.40
CA ALA A 79 -9.41 9.73 -8.32
C ALA A 79 -10.76 9.18 -7.81
N LEU A 80 -10.89 8.94 -6.50
CA LEU A 80 -12.15 8.55 -5.88
C LEU A 80 -13.20 9.67 -5.98
N SER A 81 -12.82 10.91 -5.67
CA SER A 81 -13.71 12.07 -5.80
C SER A 81 -14.15 12.29 -7.25
N ALA A 82 -13.25 12.13 -8.23
CA ALA A 82 -13.58 12.23 -9.65
C ALA A 82 -14.55 11.12 -10.10
N ALA A 83 -14.53 9.95 -9.46
CA ALA A 83 -15.50 8.88 -9.69
C ALA A 83 -16.83 9.09 -8.95
N GLY A 84 -17.02 10.24 -8.29
CA GLY A 84 -18.23 10.53 -7.50
C GLY A 84 -18.34 9.73 -6.21
N LEU A 85 -17.24 9.09 -5.76
CA LEU A 85 -17.23 8.31 -4.53
C LEU A 85 -16.89 9.21 -3.34
N GLY A 86 -17.75 9.13 -2.32
CA GLY A 86 -17.46 9.71 -1.02
C GLY A 86 -16.38 8.92 -0.26
N PRO A 87 -15.75 9.50 0.78
CA PRO A 87 -14.64 8.88 1.53
C PRO A 87 -14.93 7.52 2.16
N ARG A 88 -16.23 7.19 2.34
CA ARG A 88 -16.71 5.99 3.05
C ARG A 88 -17.61 5.10 2.20
N GLN A 89 -17.78 5.44 0.92
CA GLN A 89 -18.63 4.65 0.06
C GLN A 89 -17.91 3.34 -0.28
N ARG A 90 -18.64 2.22 -0.17
CA ARG A 90 -18.11 0.93 -0.56
C ARG A 90 -17.68 0.96 -2.02
N VAL A 91 -16.45 0.55 -2.26
CA VAL A 91 -15.88 0.48 -3.61
C VAL A 91 -15.94 -0.97 -4.09
N ASP A 92 -16.79 -1.23 -5.07
CA ASP A 92 -16.82 -2.52 -5.74
C ASP A 92 -15.60 -2.72 -6.65
N ALA A 93 -15.40 -3.95 -7.15
CA ALA A 93 -14.24 -4.27 -7.98
C ALA A 93 -14.20 -3.47 -9.29
N ALA A 94 -15.36 -3.20 -9.88
CA ALA A 94 -15.47 -2.44 -11.14
C ALA A 94 -15.01 -0.99 -10.94
N THR A 95 -15.47 -0.35 -9.86
CA THR A 95 -15.10 1.03 -9.53
C THR A 95 -13.64 1.11 -9.09
N ALA A 96 -13.16 0.13 -8.32
CA ALA A 96 -11.75 0.02 -7.95
C ALA A 96 -10.85 -0.04 -9.19
N ALA A 97 -11.22 -0.85 -10.19
CA ALA A 97 -10.49 -0.93 -11.46
C ALA A 97 -10.52 0.39 -12.24
N GLN A 98 -11.62 1.13 -12.21
CA GLN A 98 -11.71 2.44 -12.87
C GLN A 98 -10.81 3.50 -12.19
N VAL A 99 -10.80 3.51 -10.85
CA VAL A 99 -9.88 4.35 -10.05
C VAL A 99 -8.43 3.99 -10.38
N ALA A 100 -8.12 2.70 -10.43
CA ALA A 100 -6.80 2.18 -10.81
C ALA A 100 -6.33 2.68 -12.17
N LYS A 101 -7.19 2.56 -13.19
CA LYS A 101 -6.91 3.01 -14.57
C LYS A 101 -6.59 4.50 -14.62
N THR A 102 -7.37 5.30 -13.88
CA THR A 102 -7.15 6.76 -13.77
C THR A 102 -5.78 7.07 -13.15
N LEU A 103 -5.34 6.26 -12.19
CA LEU A 103 -4.04 6.40 -11.53
C LEU A 103 -2.88 5.83 -12.35
N GLY A 104 -3.16 5.07 -13.41
CA GLY A 104 -2.16 4.27 -14.13
C GLY A 104 -1.64 3.09 -13.30
N ALA A 105 -2.38 2.67 -12.27
CA ALA A 105 -2.01 1.55 -11.42
C ALA A 105 -2.27 0.23 -12.14
N ARG A 106 -1.34 -0.72 -12.01
CA ARG A 106 -1.50 -2.10 -12.51
C ARG A 106 -2.47 -2.89 -11.64
N TYR A 107 -2.37 -2.68 -10.33
CA TYR A 107 -3.22 -3.34 -9.35
C TYR A 107 -3.91 -2.34 -8.44
N THR A 108 -4.98 -2.80 -7.82
CA THR A 108 -5.66 -2.07 -6.76
C THR A 108 -5.97 -2.97 -5.59
N VAL A 109 -5.78 -2.44 -4.39
CA VAL A 109 -6.10 -3.12 -3.14
C VAL A 109 -7.32 -2.43 -2.54
N THR A 110 -8.42 -3.16 -2.42
CA THR A 110 -9.57 -2.79 -1.58
C THR A 110 -9.58 -3.66 -0.33
N GLY A 111 -10.31 -3.26 0.70
CA GLY A 111 -10.35 -4.07 1.90
C GLY A 111 -11.41 -3.66 2.90
N SER A 112 -11.57 -4.51 3.90
CA SER A 112 -12.36 -4.23 5.09
C SER A 112 -11.64 -4.74 6.32
N PHE A 113 -12.01 -4.22 7.47
CA PHE A 113 -11.55 -4.72 8.75
C PHE A 113 -12.71 -4.81 9.76
N ALA A 114 -12.51 -5.62 10.79
CA ALA A 114 -13.38 -5.70 11.94
C ALA A 114 -12.54 -5.91 13.21
N ASP A 115 -12.91 -5.22 14.28
CA ASP A 115 -12.38 -5.44 15.62
C ASP A 115 -13.53 -5.86 16.54
N PHE A 116 -13.48 -7.07 17.10
CA PHE A 116 -14.44 -7.49 18.11
C PHE A 116 -13.74 -7.60 19.46
N TYR A 117 -13.78 -6.51 20.24
CA TYR A 117 -13.20 -6.42 21.58
C TYR A 117 -11.72 -6.84 21.65
N GLY A 118 -10.93 -6.46 20.65
CA GLY A 118 -9.51 -6.79 20.52
C GLY A 118 -9.21 -7.91 19.53
N LYS A 119 -10.22 -8.69 19.11
CA LYS A 119 -10.05 -9.68 18.04
C LYS A 119 -10.14 -8.99 16.68
N PHE A 120 -9.00 -8.77 16.05
CA PHE A 120 -8.84 -7.96 14.85
C PHE A 120 -8.72 -8.81 13.58
N ARG A 121 -9.45 -8.44 12.54
CA ARG A 121 -9.36 -9.07 11.21
C ARG A 121 -9.30 -8.01 10.11
N ILE A 122 -8.41 -8.22 9.15
CA ILE A 122 -8.34 -7.51 7.87
C ILE A 122 -8.64 -8.51 6.76
N ASN A 123 -9.46 -8.12 5.79
CA ASN A 123 -9.59 -8.81 4.51
C ASN A 123 -9.26 -7.81 3.40
N ALA A 124 -8.26 -8.11 2.58
CA ALA A 124 -7.86 -7.29 1.44
C ALA A 124 -8.04 -8.06 0.13
N ARG A 125 -8.41 -7.36 -0.94
CA ARG A 125 -8.62 -7.92 -2.28
C ARG A 125 -7.65 -7.26 -3.23
N LEU A 126 -6.82 -8.06 -3.87
CA LEU A 126 -5.98 -7.62 -4.98
C LEU A 126 -6.81 -7.71 -6.27
N VAL A 127 -7.01 -6.57 -6.92
CA VAL A 127 -7.77 -6.43 -8.15
C VAL A 127 -6.81 -6.07 -9.28
N ASP A 128 -6.93 -6.78 -10.40
CA ASP A 128 -6.24 -6.42 -11.64
C ASP A 128 -6.95 -5.23 -12.28
N ALA A 129 -6.23 -4.11 -12.47
CA ALA A 129 -6.81 -2.87 -12.97
C ALA A 129 -7.32 -3.00 -14.40
N GLN A 130 -6.67 -3.83 -15.22
CA GLN A 130 -7.00 -3.98 -16.63
C GLN A 130 -8.32 -4.73 -16.82
N SER A 131 -8.45 -5.89 -16.19
CA SER A 131 -9.59 -6.79 -16.32
C SER A 131 -10.71 -6.57 -15.30
N GLY A 132 -10.42 -5.88 -14.20
CA GLY A 132 -11.34 -5.71 -13.07
C GLY A 132 -11.56 -6.98 -12.23
N LYS A 133 -10.79 -8.05 -12.49
CA LYS A 133 -10.92 -9.32 -11.77
C LYS A 133 -10.21 -9.24 -10.42
N ILE A 134 -10.82 -9.84 -9.41
CA ILE A 134 -10.15 -10.12 -8.14
C ILE A 134 -9.18 -11.27 -8.38
N LEU A 135 -7.87 -10.98 -8.28
CA LEU A 135 -6.82 -11.99 -8.40
C LEU A 135 -6.73 -12.83 -7.14
N LYS A 136 -6.83 -12.19 -5.97
CA LYS A 136 -6.74 -12.86 -4.68
C LYS A 136 -7.45 -12.07 -3.59
N VAL A 137 -8.01 -12.80 -2.63
CA VAL A 137 -8.40 -12.27 -1.33
C VAL A 137 -7.40 -12.78 -0.30
N VAL A 138 -6.86 -11.89 0.52
CA VAL A 138 -5.90 -12.19 1.58
C VAL A 138 -6.43 -11.69 2.93
N SER A 139 -6.07 -12.38 4.00
CA SER A 139 -6.42 -11.96 5.37
C SER A 139 -5.34 -12.35 6.37
N ASN A 140 -5.54 -11.99 7.65
CA ASN A 140 -4.81 -12.54 8.80
C ASN A 140 -5.57 -13.74 9.40
N ASP A 141 -5.57 -14.84 8.67
CA ASP A 141 -6.32 -16.06 8.99
C ASP A 141 -5.69 -16.90 10.11
N ASP A 142 -4.38 -16.73 10.37
CA ASP A 142 -3.72 -17.40 11.50
C ASP A 142 -4.35 -16.95 12.83
N PRO A 143 -4.90 -17.86 13.66
CA PRO A 143 -5.44 -17.51 14.97
C PRO A 143 -4.47 -16.79 15.91
N LYS A 144 -3.16 -16.97 15.72
CA LYS A 144 -2.10 -16.29 16.50
C LYS A 144 -1.85 -14.85 16.08
N LEU A 145 -2.43 -14.41 14.95
CA LEU A 145 -2.33 -13.06 14.40
C LEU A 145 -3.71 -12.40 14.34
N GLN A 146 -4.50 -12.54 15.40
CA GLN A 146 -5.84 -11.94 15.50
C GLN A 146 -5.99 -11.01 16.69
N ASP A 147 -4.92 -10.73 17.45
CA ASP A 147 -4.96 -9.74 18.53
C ASP A 147 -4.64 -8.35 17.97
N ARG A 148 -5.45 -7.34 18.31
CA ARG A 148 -5.25 -5.95 17.91
C ARG A 148 -3.86 -5.42 18.29
N SER A 149 -3.28 -5.87 19.41
CA SER A 149 -1.93 -5.46 19.82
C SER A 149 -0.85 -5.83 18.78
N GLN A 150 -1.15 -6.79 17.89
CA GLN A 150 -0.27 -7.27 16.83
C GLN A 150 -0.51 -6.55 15.49
N LEU A 151 -1.15 -5.38 15.49
CA LEU A 151 -1.60 -4.71 14.27
C LEU A 151 -0.49 -4.53 13.21
N ALA A 152 0.73 -4.19 13.64
CA ALA A 152 1.88 -4.09 12.74
C ALA A 152 2.22 -5.43 12.07
N ALA A 153 2.24 -6.53 12.83
CA ALA A 153 2.50 -7.87 12.29
C ALA A 153 1.36 -8.36 11.37
N ILE A 154 0.11 -8.01 11.69
CA ILE A 154 -1.05 -8.25 10.83
C ILE A 154 -0.89 -7.54 9.48
N LEU A 155 -0.52 -6.26 9.49
CA LEU A 155 -0.29 -5.47 8.29
C LEU A 155 0.88 -6.01 7.45
N GLU A 156 1.96 -6.43 8.10
CA GLU A 156 3.11 -7.08 7.44
C GLU A 156 2.68 -8.36 6.73
N THR A 157 1.95 -9.23 7.44
CA THR A 157 1.44 -10.50 6.89
C THR A 157 0.52 -10.28 5.70
N VAL A 158 -0.38 -9.29 5.80
CA VAL A 158 -1.28 -8.92 4.69
C VAL A 158 -0.47 -8.36 3.50
N GLY A 159 0.52 -7.51 3.75
CA GLY A 159 1.41 -6.95 2.73
C GLY A 159 2.17 -8.04 1.97
N GLN A 160 2.83 -8.96 2.67
CA GLN A 160 3.55 -10.09 2.09
C GLN A 160 2.63 -10.96 1.21
N ARG A 161 1.41 -11.25 1.71
CA ARG A 161 0.42 -12.02 0.94
C ARG A 161 -0.07 -11.28 -0.31
N ILE A 162 -0.17 -9.95 -0.27
CA ILE A 162 -0.47 -9.13 -1.45
C ILE A 162 0.70 -9.18 -2.45
N THR A 163 1.94 -9.00 -2.00
CA THR A 163 3.15 -9.09 -2.83
C THR A 163 3.23 -10.44 -3.54
N ALA A 164 3.03 -11.53 -2.80
CA ALA A 164 2.98 -12.88 -3.37
C ALA A 164 1.82 -13.05 -4.38
N ALA A 165 0.64 -12.51 -4.07
CA ALA A 165 -0.51 -12.54 -4.97
C ALA A 165 -0.30 -11.71 -6.26
N ALA A 166 0.54 -10.67 -6.21
CA ALA A 166 0.96 -9.90 -7.37
C ALA A 166 2.01 -10.62 -8.24
N GLY A 167 2.46 -11.81 -7.83
CA GLY A 167 3.46 -12.61 -8.51
C GLY A 167 4.89 -12.09 -8.31
N LEU A 168 5.12 -11.28 -7.27
CA LEU A 168 6.43 -10.77 -6.93
C LEU A 168 7.09 -11.69 -5.90
N PRO A 169 8.41 -11.96 -6.03
CA PRO A 169 9.13 -12.74 -5.04
C PRO A 169 9.14 -12.02 -3.70
N GLU A 170 9.41 -12.74 -2.62
CA GLU A 170 9.71 -12.10 -1.36
C GLU A 170 11.02 -11.31 -1.50
N ALA A 171 11.02 -10.05 -1.06
CA ALA A 171 12.24 -9.26 -1.04
C ALA A 171 13.04 -9.62 0.22
N GLU A 172 14.34 -9.87 0.05
CA GLU A 172 15.28 -9.91 1.16
C GLU A 172 15.38 -8.49 1.74
N SER A 173 14.63 -8.23 2.81
CA SER A 173 14.65 -6.96 3.52
C SER A 173 14.59 -7.23 5.01
N GLU A 174 15.44 -6.55 5.78
CA GLU A 174 15.33 -6.57 7.23
C GLU A 174 13.95 -6.05 7.64
N SER A 175 13.29 -6.79 8.53
CA SER A 175 12.02 -6.35 9.07
C SER A 175 12.25 -5.08 9.89
N PRO A 176 11.62 -3.95 9.53
CA PRO A 176 11.75 -2.73 10.30
C PRO A 176 11.15 -2.94 11.70
N PRO A 177 11.54 -2.11 12.69
CA PRO A 177 10.94 -2.21 14.01
C PRO A 177 9.42 -2.04 13.94
N ALA A 178 8.72 -2.92 14.66
CA ALA A 178 7.26 -2.94 14.66
C ALA A 178 6.71 -1.63 15.22
N ILE A 179 5.82 -0.98 14.46
CA ILE A 179 5.19 0.27 14.86
C ILE A 179 4.18 -0.04 15.98
N PRO A 180 4.25 0.63 17.14
CA PRO A 180 3.29 0.45 18.22
C PRO A 180 1.84 0.70 17.77
N THR A 181 0.91 -0.11 18.27
CA THR A 181 -0.51 -0.05 17.86
C THR A 181 -1.16 1.30 18.18
N ASP A 182 -0.80 1.92 19.30
CA ASP A 182 -1.23 3.26 19.69
C ASP A 182 -0.68 4.34 18.75
N ALA A 183 0.58 4.23 18.32
CA ALA A 183 1.16 5.10 17.31
C ALA A 183 0.42 4.99 15.96
N ILE A 184 0.06 3.77 15.54
CA ILE A 184 -0.79 3.55 14.35
C ILE A 184 -2.16 4.23 14.53
N ALA A 185 -2.79 4.06 15.70
CA ALA A 185 -4.10 4.65 15.98
C ALA A 185 -4.06 6.19 16.03
N ASP A 186 -3.00 6.79 16.57
CA ASP A 186 -2.78 8.23 16.56
C ASP A 186 -2.50 8.76 15.13
N TYR A 187 -1.62 8.09 14.38
CA TYR A 187 -1.38 8.43 12.97
C TYR A 187 -2.68 8.40 12.14
N SER A 188 -3.49 7.36 12.35
CA SER A 188 -4.80 7.19 11.71
C SER A 188 -5.73 8.36 12.02
N ARG A 189 -5.78 8.82 13.28
CA ARG A 189 -6.59 9.98 13.68
C ARG A 189 -6.05 11.27 13.08
N GLY A 190 -4.73 11.41 12.98
CA GLY A 190 -4.09 12.50 12.25
C GLY A 190 -4.57 12.58 10.79
N LEU A 191 -4.58 11.45 10.08
CA LEU A 191 -5.07 11.35 8.70
C LEU A 191 -6.55 11.73 8.60
N LEU A 192 -7.37 11.27 9.56
CA LEU A 192 -8.79 11.58 9.60
C LEU A 192 -9.05 13.07 9.74
N HIS A 193 -8.44 13.72 10.74
CA HIS A 193 -8.64 15.16 10.96
C HIS A 193 -8.05 16.00 9.83
N GLU A 194 -6.91 15.59 9.25
CA GLU A 194 -6.35 16.24 8.07
C GLU A 194 -7.32 16.18 6.88
N SER A 195 -7.95 15.01 6.64
CA SER A 195 -8.93 14.87 5.54
C SER A 195 -10.20 15.69 5.74
N ARG A 196 -10.52 16.05 6.98
CA ARG A 196 -11.62 16.96 7.34
C ARG A 196 -11.22 18.44 7.32
N GLY A 197 -9.95 18.75 7.07
CA GLY A 197 -9.41 20.10 7.12
C GLY A 197 -9.11 20.62 8.54
N ASP A 198 -9.29 19.79 9.57
CA ASP A 198 -8.93 20.14 10.95
C ASP A 198 -7.43 19.94 11.18
N ARG A 199 -6.65 20.91 10.70
CA ARG A 199 -5.18 20.87 10.78
C ARG A 199 -4.65 20.88 12.21
N SER A 200 -5.36 21.54 13.14
CA SER A 200 -4.94 21.62 14.53
C SER A 200 -5.02 20.25 15.20
N ARG A 201 -6.18 19.58 15.13
CA ARG A 201 -6.31 18.23 15.70
C ARG A 201 -5.42 17.23 14.97
N ALA A 202 -5.28 17.36 13.66
CA ALA A 202 -4.36 16.52 12.90
C ALA A 202 -2.92 16.64 13.42
N LEU A 203 -2.45 17.86 13.67
CA LEU A 203 -1.12 18.12 14.20
C LEU A 203 -0.90 17.44 15.56
N ASP A 204 -1.85 17.57 16.48
CA ASP A 204 -1.77 16.96 17.82
C ASP A 204 -1.65 15.44 17.73
N PHE A 205 -2.46 14.80 16.88
CA PHE A 205 -2.40 13.35 16.71
C PHE A 205 -1.11 12.88 16.03
N TYR A 206 -0.62 13.59 15.01
CA TYR A 206 0.67 13.26 14.41
C TYR A 206 1.83 13.43 15.40
N GLN A 207 1.81 14.46 16.25
CA GLN A 207 2.79 14.63 17.31
C GLN A 207 2.79 13.43 18.28
N ARG A 208 1.61 13.00 18.73
CA ARG A 208 1.50 11.82 19.61
C ARG A 208 2.04 10.55 18.97
N ALA A 209 1.74 10.32 17.69
CA ALA A 209 2.27 9.18 16.94
C ALA A 209 3.81 9.22 16.85
N VAL A 210 4.41 10.39 16.59
CA VAL A 210 5.86 10.57 16.56
C VAL A 210 6.48 10.45 17.96
N THR A 211 5.81 10.91 19.00
CA THR A 211 6.28 10.71 20.39
C THR A 211 6.31 9.23 20.77
N ALA A 212 5.27 8.47 20.39
CA ALA A 212 5.21 7.03 20.65
C ALA A 212 6.21 6.24 19.79
N PHE A 213 6.50 6.70 18.57
CA PHE A 213 7.45 6.08 17.66
C PHE A 213 8.24 7.15 16.88
N PRO A 214 9.41 7.60 17.37
CA PRO A 214 10.16 8.71 16.76
C PRO A 214 10.60 8.49 15.31
N GLN A 215 10.75 7.23 14.90
CA GLN A 215 11.10 6.84 13.52
C GLN A 215 9.87 6.63 12.62
N PHE A 216 8.68 7.09 13.03
CA PHE A 216 7.46 7.01 12.23
C PHE A 216 7.46 8.04 11.09
N GLU A 217 8.18 7.77 10.02
CA GLU A 217 8.37 8.72 8.91
C GLU A 217 7.06 9.26 8.33
N ALA A 218 6.05 8.40 8.16
CA ALA A 218 4.75 8.81 7.63
C ALA A 218 4.01 9.79 8.55
N ALA A 219 4.06 9.58 9.88
CA ALA A 219 3.46 10.48 10.85
C ALA A 219 4.22 11.81 10.93
N GLU A 220 5.54 11.77 10.86
CA GLU A 220 6.39 12.96 10.82
C GLU A 220 6.15 13.80 9.56
N ALA A 221 6.01 13.16 8.40
CA ALA A 221 5.63 13.83 7.17
C ALA A 221 4.23 14.48 7.27
N GLY A 222 3.27 13.79 7.92
CA GLY A 222 1.97 14.34 8.26
C GLY A 222 2.06 15.59 9.13
N ARG A 223 2.81 15.50 10.23
CA ARG A 223 3.07 16.60 11.19
C ARG A 223 3.58 17.84 10.48
N ARG A 224 4.60 17.70 9.61
CA ARG A 224 5.19 18.82 8.86
C ARG A 224 4.21 19.45 7.88
N ARG A 225 3.44 18.64 7.14
CA ARG A 225 2.43 19.18 6.21
C ARG A 225 1.39 20.03 6.92
N VAL A 226 0.86 19.57 8.06
CA VAL A 226 -0.24 20.28 8.72
C VAL A 226 0.24 21.45 9.57
N GLY A 227 1.46 21.41 10.11
CA GLY A 227 2.04 22.46 10.95
C GLY A 227 2.81 23.56 10.21
N GLY A 228 3.12 23.39 8.93
CA GLY A 228 3.87 24.35 8.12
C GLY A 228 3.04 25.49 7.49
N SER A 229 1.87 25.82 8.05
CA SER A 229 0.98 26.88 7.55
C SER A 229 0.80 28.02 8.52
#